data_AF-A0A916KAE9-F1
#
_entry.id   AF-A0A916KAE9-F1
#
_cell.length_a   1.000
_cell.length_b   1.000
_cell.length_c   1.000
_cell.angle_alpha   90.00
_cell.angle_beta   90.00
_cell.angle_gamma   90.00
#
_symmetry.space_group_name_H-M   'P 1'
#
loop_
_entity.id
_entity.type
_entity.pdbx_description
1 polymer ?
#
loop_
_entity_poly.entity_id
_entity_poly.type
_entity_poly.pdbx_seq_one_letter_code
_entity_poly.pdbx_strand_id
1 'polypeptide(L)'
;MSTTVASKWKKTKVLLESNRIAKVIPETRKFSPEALQEMLAQYGSVIAKPCSSAGGHGIVKISRKNYGYKIRYKGMKKKTGKFSKLVRALRRLQRRRKYILQRTIDLAQIDGRPVDYRVKLVRKGDKWKVTALVAKVARKGYFITNICRGGDLMRSSEAIRRSLNTNPRRKKRKMVKLSRKSAKILAKKFPGITQLGFDYGLDKDGKIWMFEVNTNPH
;
A
#
# COMPACT_ATOMS: atom_id res chain seq x y z
N MET A 1 10.12 -24.74 2.02
CA MET A 1 9.00 -23.77 1.96
C MET A 1 9.51 -22.36 2.28
N SER A 2 8.92 -21.29 1.73
CA SER A 2 9.36 -19.89 1.97
C SER A 2 8.89 -19.38 3.33
N THR A 3 9.77 -18.71 4.08
CA THR A 3 9.40 -18.02 5.33
C THR A 3 8.32 -16.97 5.08
N THR A 4 7.27 -16.96 5.89
CA THR A 4 6.19 -15.96 5.82
C THR A 4 6.26 -14.98 6.98
N VAL A 5 6.37 -13.69 6.67
CA VAL A 5 6.29 -12.59 7.64
C VAL A 5 4.95 -11.89 7.48
N ALA A 6 3.98 -12.25 8.33
CA ALA A 6 2.61 -11.75 8.23
C ALA A 6 2.47 -10.24 8.51
N SER A 7 3.24 -9.72 9.47
CA SER A 7 3.09 -8.33 9.94
C SER A 7 3.64 -7.31 8.93
N LYS A 8 2.75 -6.50 8.36
CA LYS A 8 3.08 -5.32 7.55
C LYS A 8 4.03 -4.39 8.29
N TRP A 9 3.74 -4.11 9.57
CA TRP A 9 4.58 -3.22 10.38
C TRP A 9 6.02 -3.73 10.54
N LYS A 10 6.22 -5.03 10.79
CA LYS A 10 7.57 -5.62 10.91
C LYS A 10 8.38 -5.40 9.64
N LYS A 11 7.78 -5.67 8.47
CA LYS A 11 8.43 -5.48 7.16
C LYS A 11 8.70 -3.99 6.88
N THR A 12 7.72 -3.12 7.14
CA THR A 12 7.87 -1.68 6.95
C THR A 12 8.98 -1.11 7.83
N LYS A 13 9.04 -1.47 9.12
CA LYS A 13 10.09 -0.99 10.04
C LYS A 13 11.50 -1.28 9.50
N VAL A 14 11.72 -2.51 9.03
CA VAL A 14 13.00 -2.95 8.46
C VAL A 14 13.35 -2.18 7.18
N LEU A 15 12.37 -1.88 6.33
CA LEU A 15 12.62 -1.10 5.11
C LEU A 15 12.87 0.39 5.39
N LEU A 16 12.32 0.93 6.47
CA LEU A 16 12.52 2.32 6.89
C LEU A 16 13.96 2.59 7.38
N GLU A 17 14.70 1.56 7.80
CA GLU A 17 16.13 1.68 8.17
C GLU A 17 17.02 2.09 6.97
N SER A 18 16.54 1.95 5.73
CA SER A 18 17.25 2.41 4.55
C SER A 18 16.74 3.77 4.07
N ASN A 19 17.56 4.82 4.20
CA ASN A 19 17.23 6.19 3.75
C ASN A 19 16.73 6.26 2.29
N ARG A 20 17.25 5.40 1.41
CA ARG A 20 16.82 5.34 0.00
C ARG A 20 15.45 4.70 -0.18
N ILE A 21 15.09 3.72 0.64
CA ILE A 21 13.79 3.04 0.57
C ILE A 21 12.72 3.81 1.36
N ALA A 22 13.09 4.39 2.51
CA ALA A 22 12.19 5.20 3.33
C ALA A 22 11.53 6.33 2.53
N LYS A 23 12.28 6.99 1.62
CA LYS A 23 11.78 8.06 0.74
C LYS A 23 10.63 7.66 -0.20
N VAL A 24 10.44 6.37 -0.46
CA VAL A 24 9.35 5.86 -1.31
C VAL A 24 8.25 5.18 -0.50
N ILE A 25 8.37 5.07 0.83
CA ILE A 25 7.31 4.51 1.68
C ILE A 25 6.47 5.68 2.19
N PRO A 26 5.13 5.69 1.97
CA PRO A 26 4.28 6.71 2.58
C PRO A 26 4.42 6.66 4.10
N GLU A 27 4.39 7.83 4.75
CA GLU A 27 4.51 7.89 6.20
C GLU A 27 3.54 6.91 6.86
N THR A 28 4.08 6.05 7.73
CA THR A 28 3.36 4.95 8.33
C THR A 28 3.63 4.94 9.83
N ARG A 29 2.57 4.99 10.64
CA ARG A 29 2.64 4.93 12.10
C ARG A 29 1.80 3.77 12.63
N LYS A 30 2.09 3.30 13.83
CA LYS A 30 1.13 2.45 14.54
C LYS A 30 -0.12 3.28 14.85
N PHE A 31 -1.27 2.64 14.86
CA PHE A 31 -2.49 3.34 15.26
C PHE A 31 -2.46 3.69 16.75
N SER A 32 -2.60 4.98 17.04
CA SER A 32 -3.13 5.52 18.29
C SER A 32 -4.10 6.66 17.94
N PRO A 33 -4.98 7.10 18.86
CA PRO A 33 -5.81 8.29 18.63
C PRO A 33 -4.96 9.52 18.28
N GLU A 34 -3.84 9.74 18.97
CA GLU A 34 -2.95 10.88 18.80
C GLU A 34 -2.31 10.84 17.41
N ALA A 35 -1.72 9.70 17.02
CA ALA A 35 -1.16 9.51 15.69
C ALA A 35 -2.22 9.67 14.58
N LEU A 36 -3.47 9.24 14.82
CA LEU A 36 -4.56 9.45 13.87
C LEU A 36 -4.90 10.93 13.72
N GLN A 37 -4.98 11.66 14.82
CA GLN A 37 -5.27 13.09 14.82
C GLN A 37 -4.18 13.89 14.10
N GLU A 38 -2.91 13.65 14.46
CA GLU A 38 -1.75 14.30 13.84
C GLU A 38 -1.67 14.01 12.34
N MET A 39 -1.76 12.74 11.93
CA MET A 39 -1.69 12.40 10.51
C MET A 39 -2.89 12.94 9.72
N LEU A 40 -4.09 13.05 10.32
CA LEU A 40 -5.24 13.68 9.69
C LEU A 40 -5.08 15.20 9.58
N ALA A 41 -4.45 15.84 10.56
CA ALA A 41 -4.13 17.26 10.51
C ALA A 41 -3.11 17.55 9.41
N GLN A 42 -2.05 16.75 9.33
CA GLN A 42 -0.96 16.93 8.38
C GLN A 42 -1.35 16.57 6.93
N TYR A 43 -2.11 15.49 6.73
CA TYR A 43 -2.34 14.93 5.40
C TYR A 43 -3.78 15.04 4.89
N GLY A 44 -4.72 15.45 5.74
CA GLY A 44 -6.15 15.50 5.44
C GLY A 44 -6.81 14.14 5.26
N SER A 45 -6.07 13.07 4.92
CA SER A 45 -6.60 11.72 4.82
C SER A 45 -5.56 10.62 5.06
N VAL A 46 -6.01 9.55 5.69
CA VAL A 46 -5.18 8.39 6.04
C VAL A 46 -5.87 7.08 5.70
N ILE A 47 -5.06 6.05 5.45
CA ILE A 47 -5.47 4.66 5.35
C ILE A 47 -5.13 3.97 6.67
N ALA A 48 -6.15 3.47 7.37
CA ALA A 48 -5.97 2.56 8.49
C ALA A 48 -6.09 1.11 7.97
N LYS A 49 -5.07 0.28 8.22
CA LYS A 49 -5.04 -1.12 7.77
C LYS A 49 -4.53 -2.06 8.86
N PRO A 50 -5.04 -3.30 8.98
CA PRO A 50 -4.53 -4.27 9.95
C PRO A 50 -3.06 -4.60 9.69
N CYS A 51 -2.29 -4.80 10.77
CA CYS A 51 -0.91 -5.25 10.69
C CYS A 51 -0.79 -6.60 9.99
N SER A 52 -1.71 -7.53 10.27
CA SER A 52 -1.72 -8.88 9.72
C SER A 52 -3.07 -9.14 9.06
N SER A 53 -3.16 -8.93 7.75
CA SER A 53 -4.33 -9.28 6.93
C SER A 53 -3.93 -9.44 5.47
N ALA A 54 -4.64 -10.28 4.72
CA ALA A 54 -4.50 -10.44 3.27
C ALA A 54 -5.75 -9.93 2.53
N GLY A 55 -5.63 -9.68 1.23
CA GLY A 55 -6.77 -9.35 0.36
C GLY A 55 -7.50 -8.05 0.70
N GLY A 56 -6.80 -7.06 1.28
CA GLY A 56 -7.39 -5.76 1.59
C GLY A 56 -8.53 -5.78 2.62
N HIS A 57 -8.65 -6.84 3.42
CA HIS A 57 -9.62 -6.90 4.52
C HIS A 57 -9.21 -5.97 5.66
N GLY A 58 -10.20 -5.23 6.19
CA GLY A 58 -9.98 -4.29 7.30
C GLY A 58 -9.43 -2.92 6.90
N ILE A 59 -9.24 -2.64 5.60
CA ILE A 59 -8.75 -1.33 5.15
C ILE A 59 -9.87 -0.29 5.26
N VAL A 60 -9.58 0.80 5.96
CA VAL A 60 -10.46 1.95 6.17
C VAL A 60 -9.76 3.20 5.65
N LYS A 61 -10.42 3.97 4.77
CA LYS A 61 -9.95 5.33 4.43
C LYS A 61 -10.69 6.33 5.31
N ILE A 62 -9.93 7.18 5.98
CA ILE A 62 -10.44 8.24 6.85
C ILE A 62 -10.00 9.57 6.24
N SER A 63 -10.91 10.52 6.14
CA SER A 63 -10.62 11.85 5.60
C SER A 63 -11.23 12.91 6.49
N ARG A 64 -10.44 13.93 6.84
CA ARG A 64 -10.92 15.16 7.44
C ARG A 64 -11.76 15.92 6.41
N LYS A 65 -12.81 16.58 6.87
CA LYS A 65 -13.69 17.46 6.11
C LYS A 65 -13.89 18.75 6.90
N ASN A 66 -14.43 19.78 6.25
CA ASN A 66 -14.69 21.08 6.88
C ASN A 66 -15.45 20.89 8.20
N TYR A 67 -16.45 20.01 8.19
CA TYR A 67 -17.21 19.61 9.38
C TYR A 67 -17.03 18.11 9.65
N GLY A 68 -15.98 17.78 10.41
CA GLY A 68 -15.74 16.43 10.93
C GLY A 68 -14.98 15.49 9.99
N TYR A 69 -15.39 14.22 9.96
CA TYR A 69 -14.64 13.11 9.36
C TYR A 69 -15.52 12.23 8.49
N LYS A 70 -14.97 11.80 7.36
CA LYS A 70 -15.53 10.78 6.46
C LYS A 70 -14.76 9.48 6.60
N ILE A 71 -15.49 8.39 6.84
CA ILE A 71 -14.96 7.02 6.96
C ILE A 71 -15.48 6.22 5.77
N ARG A 72 -14.59 5.57 5.04
CA ARG A 72 -14.92 4.64 3.95
C ARG A 72 -14.39 3.24 4.27
N TYR A 73 -15.28 2.25 4.29
CA TYR A 73 -14.96 0.85 4.58
C TYR A 73 -15.85 -0.06 3.74
N LYS A 74 -15.27 -1.00 2.97
CA LYS A 74 -16.02 -1.95 2.11
C LYS A 74 -17.15 -1.29 1.27
N GLY A 75 -16.89 -0.14 0.66
CA GLY A 75 -17.90 0.60 -0.11
C GLY A 75 -18.85 1.46 0.74
N MET A 76 -19.06 1.12 2.02
CA MET A 76 -19.83 1.92 2.96
C MET A 76 -19.16 3.27 3.22
N LYS A 77 -19.99 4.30 3.40
CA LYS A 77 -19.58 5.67 3.72
C LYS A 77 -20.27 6.07 5.02
N LYS A 78 -19.49 6.50 6.01
CA LYS A 78 -20.00 7.07 7.27
C LYS A 78 -19.41 8.45 7.50
N LYS A 79 -20.19 9.37 8.05
CA LYS A 79 -19.72 10.70 8.49
C LYS A 79 -19.85 10.81 10.01
N THR A 80 -18.97 11.58 10.63
CA THR A 80 -19.05 11.92 12.06
C THR A 80 -18.43 13.28 12.33
N GLY A 81 -19.10 14.13 13.11
CA GLY A 81 -18.58 15.44 13.51
C GLY A 81 -17.48 15.37 14.58
N LYS A 82 -17.57 14.39 15.50
CA LYS A 82 -16.66 14.29 16.66
C LYS A 82 -15.52 13.29 16.43
N PHE A 83 -14.31 13.66 16.82
CA PHE A 83 -13.12 12.79 16.73
C PHE A 83 -13.24 11.54 17.61
N SER A 84 -13.79 11.67 18.82
CA SER A 84 -14.05 10.54 19.72
C SER A 84 -14.96 9.47 19.08
N LYS A 85 -16.00 9.89 18.34
CA LYS A 85 -16.88 8.99 17.58
C LYS A 85 -16.15 8.29 16.43
N LEU A 86 -15.20 8.97 15.76
CA LEU A 86 -14.32 8.38 14.75
C LEU A 86 -13.44 7.29 15.38
N VAL A 87 -12.75 7.59 16.48
CA VAL A 87 -11.87 6.64 17.18
C VAL A 87 -12.67 5.41 17.64
N ARG A 88 -13.86 5.61 18.21
CA ARG A 88 -14.75 4.52 18.62
C ARG A 88 -15.16 3.64 17.44
N ALA A 89 -15.53 4.24 16.31
CA ALA A 89 -15.89 3.51 15.09
C ALA A 89 -14.70 2.67 14.57
N LEU A 90 -13.50 3.24 14.56
CA LEU A 90 -12.30 2.52 14.13
C LEU A 90 -11.95 1.38 15.09
N ARG A 91 -12.01 1.58 16.41
CA ARG A 91 -11.77 0.53 17.41
C ARG A 91 -12.75 -0.64 17.26
N ARG A 92 -14.02 -0.37 16.96
CA ARG A 92 -15.02 -1.42 16.65
C ARG A 92 -14.62 -2.23 15.43
N LEU A 93 -14.16 -1.58 14.36
CA LEU A 93 -13.66 -2.25 13.15
C LEU A 93 -12.36 -3.03 13.39
N GLN A 94 -11.53 -2.58 14.32
CA GLN A 94 -10.28 -3.26 14.67
C GLN A 94 -10.49 -4.64 15.27
N ARG A 95 -11.58 -4.86 16.04
CA ARG A 95 -11.84 -6.13 16.75
C ARG A 95 -10.59 -6.66 17.46
N ARG A 96 -9.92 -5.78 18.24
CA ARG A 96 -8.65 -6.03 18.97
C ARG A 96 -7.39 -6.26 18.10
N ARG A 97 -7.49 -6.20 16.77
CA ARG A 97 -6.31 -6.33 15.89
C ARG A 97 -5.47 -5.06 15.91
N LYS A 98 -4.14 -5.21 15.91
CA LYS A 98 -3.19 -4.11 15.72
C LYS A 98 -3.35 -3.52 14.32
N TYR A 99 -3.46 -2.20 14.23
CA TYR A 99 -3.54 -1.47 12.96
C TYR A 99 -2.33 -0.54 12.80
N ILE A 100 -2.03 -0.24 11.54
CA ILE A 100 -1.16 0.87 11.15
C ILE A 100 -1.98 1.93 10.44
N LEU A 101 -1.56 3.16 10.59
CA LEU A 101 -2.00 4.32 9.83
C LEU A 101 -0.96 4.60 8.76
N GLN A 102 -1.39 4.86 7.54
CA GLN A 102 -0.53 5.19 6.43
C GLN A 102 -1.10 6.41 5.71
N ARG A 103 -0.26 7.38 5.37
CA ARG A 103 -0.65 8.53 4.54
C ARG A 103 -1.35 8.05 3.27
N THR A 104 -2.46 8.69 2.90
CA THR A 104 -3.10 8.42 1.61
C THR A 104 -2.29 9.07 0.49
N ILE A 105 -2.12 8.35 -0.61
CA ILE A 105 -1.50 8.86 -1.83
C ILE A 105 -2.58 8.99 -2.90
N ASP A 106 -2.64 10.14 -3.56
CA ASP A 106 -3.52 10.36 -4.70
C ASP A 106 -2.88 9.74 -5.95
N LEU A 107 -3.27 8.48 -6.17
CA LEU A 107 -2.77 7.68 -7.27
C LEU A 107 -3.17 8.24 -8.64
N ALA A 108 -2.28 8.04 -9.61
CA ALA A 108 -2.61 8.11 -11.03
C ALA A 108 -3.77 7.15 -11.34
N GLN A 109 -4.60 7.55 -12.31
CA GLN A 109 -5.88 6.90 -12.59
C GLN A 109 -6.04 6.63 -14.06
N ILE A 110 -6.81 5.60 -14.38
CA ILE A 110 -7.30 5.31 -15.73
C ILE A 110 -8.83 5.39 -15.64
N ASP A 111 -9.46 6.26 -16.41
CA ASP A 111 -10.92 6.44 -16.43
C ASP A 111 -11.52 6.69 -15.03
N GLY A 112 -10.83 7.51 -14.22
CA GLY A 112 -11.21 7.82 -12.83
C GLY A 112 -10.98 6.69 -11.82
N ARG A 113 -10.30 5.61 -12.23
CA ARG A 113 -10.01 4.42 -11.40
C ARG A 113 -8.54 4.40 -11.00
N PRO A 114 -8.21 4.39 -9.69
CA PRO A 114 -6.82 4.29 -9.23
C PRO A 114 -6.10 3.06 -9.78
N VAL A 115 -4.79 3.21 -10.04
CA VAL A 115 -3.92 2.12 -10.52
C VAL A 115 -2.78 1.87 -9.54
N ASP A 116 -2.53 0.61 -9.23
CA ASP A 116 -1.32 0.17 -8.54
C ASP A 116 -0.56 -0.88 -9.36
N TYR A 117 0.66 -1.22 -8.93
CA TYR A 117 1.57 -2.10 -9.65
C TYR A 117 2.15 -3.15 -8.73
N ARG A 118 2.08 -4.43 -9.14
CA ARG A 118 2.68 -5.56 -8.42
C ARG A 118 3.97 -5.99 -9.10
N VAL A 119 5.10 -5.89 -8.41
CA VAL A 119 6.36 -6.54 -8.79
C VAL A 119 6.50 -7.84 -8.01
N LYS A 120 6.59 -8.99 -8.68
CA LYS A 120 6.91 -10.28 -8.06
C LYS A 120 8.39 -10.61 -8.25
N LEU A 121 9.04 -11.01 -7.16
CA LEU A 121 10.40 -11.53 -7.14
C LEU A 121 10.42 -12.96 -6.58
N VAL A 122 11.24 -13.81 -7.18
CA VAL A 122 11.55 -15.16 -6.69
C VAL A 122 13.06 -15.29 -6.58
N ARG A 123 13.54 -15.86 -5.48
CA ARG A 123 14.94 -16.21 -5.27
C ARG A 123 15.25 -17.52 -6.00
N LYS A 124 16.23 -17.49 -6.88
CA LYS A 124 16.76 -18.65 -7.62
C LYS A 124 18.27 -18.68 -7.36
N GLY A 125 18.72 -19.64 -6.53
CA GLY A 125 20.04 -19.60 -5.91
C GLY A 125 20.22 -18.30 -5.10
N ASP A 126 21.28 -17.54 -5.38
CA ASP A 126 21.54 -16.26 -4.71
C ASP A 126 20.99 -15.03 -5.43
N LYS A 127 20.28 -15.23 -6.55
CA LYS A 127 19.77 -14.15 -7.38
C LYS A 127 18.26 -13.98 -7.21
N TRP A 128 17.83 -12.74 -7.02
CA TRP A 128 16.41 -12.34 -7.08
C TRP A 128 15.99 -12.08 -8.52
N LYS A 129 15.15 -12.95 -9.08
CA LYS A 129 14.59 -12.84 -10.43
C LYS A 129 13.21 -12.19 -10.38
N VAL A 130 12.93 -11.29 -11.33
CA VAL A 130 11.60 -10.70 -11.49
C VAL A 130 10.76 -11.66 -12.29
N THR A 131 9.64 -12.12 -11.73
CA THR A 131 8.73 -13.05 -12.40
C THR A 131 7.48 -12.37 -12.94
N ALA A 132 7.09 -11.23 -12.36
CA ALA A 132 5.97 -10.44 -12.88
C ALA A 132 6.12 -8.95 -12.56
N LEU A 133 5.60 -8.11 -13.47
CA LEU A 133 5.32 -6.70 -13.23
C LEU A 133 4.01 -6.29 -13.93
N VAL A 134 2.93 -6.33 -13.18
CA VAL A 134 1.56 -6.11 -13.66
C VAL A 134 0.93 -4.89 -13.00
N ALA A 135 -0.01 -4.25 -13.67
CA ALA A 135 -0.83 -3.19 -13.11
C ALA A 135 -2.19 -3.75 -12.67
N LYS A 136 -2.75 -3.19 -11.59
CA LYS A 136 -4.10 -3.49 -11.11
C LYS A 136 -4.92 -2.20 -11.11
N VAL A 137 -6.01 -2.19 -11.86
CA VAL A 137 -6.93 -1.07 -11.93
C VAL A 137 -8.07 -1.32 -10.97
N ALA A 138 -8.29 -0.43 -10.00
CA ALA A 138 -9.35 -0.57 -9.00
C ALA A 138 -10.73 -0.67 -9.65
N ARG A 139 -11.69 -1.38 -9.05
CA ARG A 139 -13.10 -1.33 -9.48
C ARG A 139 -13.64 0.10 -9.45
N LYS A 140 -14.53 0.47 -10.38
CA LYS A 140 -15.18 1.80 -10.41
C LYS A 140 -15.78 2.14 -9.02
N GLY A 141 -15.49 3.34 -8.52
CA GLY A 141 -15.96 3.81 -7.21
C GLY A 141 -15.18 3.32 -5.98
N TYR A 142 -14.25 2.38 -6.13
CA TYR A 142 -13.40 1.87 -5.05
C TYR A 142 -12.08 2.63 -4.96
N PHE A 143 -11.58 2.82 -3.73
CA PHE A 143 -10.28 3.46 -3.46
C PHE A 143 -9.15 2.44 -3.27
N ILE A 144 -9.45 1.14 -3.35
CA ILE A 144 -8.50 0.05 -3.23
C ILE A 144 -8.46 -0.74 -4.54
N THR A 145 -7.25 -1.02 -4.99
CA THR A 145 -6.84 -1.72 -6.22
C THR A 145 -6.74 -3.23 -6.01
N ASN A 146 -7.67 -3.82 -5.24
CA ASN A 146 -7.63 -5.26 -5.00
C ASN A 146 -8.36 -6.02 -6.12
N ILE A 147 -7.63 -6.81 -6.91
CA ILE A 147 -8.16 -7.65 -8.00
C ILE A 147 -9.28 -8.56 -7.50
N CYS A 148 -9.11 -9.19 -6.33
CA CYS A 148 -10.13 -10.07 -5.73
C CYS A 148 -11.45 -9.35 -5.39
N ARG A 149 -11.57 -8.05 -5.66
CA ARG A 149 -12.78 -7.24 -5.50
C ARG A 149 -13.28 -6.66 -6.83
N GLY A 150 -12.97 -7.32 -7.95
CA GLY A 150 -13.40 -6.93 -9.29
C GLY A 150 -12.55 -5.81 -9.89
N GLY A 151 -11.24 -5.81 -9.61
CA GLY A 151 -10.27 -4.95 -10.28
C GLY A 151 -9.66 -5.66 -11.49
N ASP A 152 -9.22 -4.88 -12.48
CA ASP A 152 -8.70 -5.43 -13.74
C ASP A 152 -7.18 -5.54 -13.71
N LEU A 153 -6.65 -6.59 -14.36
CA LEU A 153 -5.22 -6.74 -14.61
C LEU A 153 -4.85 -6.15 -15.97
N MET A 154 -3.74 -5.41 -16.01
CA MET A 154 -3.25 -4.79 -17.24
C MET A 154 -1.73 -4.89 -17.34
N ARG A 155 -1.22 -4.85 -18.58
CA ARG A 155 0.22 -4.69 -18.83
C ARG A 155 0.71 -3.39 -18.19
N SER A 156 1.74 -3.49 -17.35
CA SER A 156 2.28 -2.34 -16.63
C SER A 156 2.69 -1.17 -17.53
N SER A 157 3.22 -1.44 -18.72
CA SER A 157 3.58 -0.39 -19.67
C SER A 157 2.39 0.38 -20.22
N GLU A 158 1.29 -0.32 -20.49
CA GLU A 158 0.04 0.26 -20.98
C GLU A 158 -0.61 1.10 -19.89
N ALA A 159 -0.72 0.55 -18.67
CA ALA A 159 -1.31 1.26 -17.54
C ALA A 159 -0.55 2.56 -17.23
N ILE A 160 0.80 2.54 -17.27
CA ILE A 160 1.59 3.77 -17.08
C ILE A 160 1.24 4.80 -18.16
N ARG A 161 1.22 4.41 -19.44
CA ARG A 161 0.91 5.34 -20.55
C ARG A 161 -0.49 5.93 -20.46
N ARG A 162 -1.49 5.12 -20.08
CA ARG A 162 -2.88 5.56 -19.93
C ARG A 162 -3.10 6.43 -18.70
N SER A 163 -2.32 6.22 -17.64
CA SER A 163 -2.48 6.94 -16.36
C SER A 163 -1.63 8.19 -16.23
N LEU A 164 -0.52 8.27 -16.97
CA LEU A 164 0.48 9.32 -16.86
C LEU A 164 1.17 9.56 -18.21
N ASN A 165 1.44 10.82 -18.53
CA ASN A 165 2.28 11.19 -19.66
C ASN A 165 3.77 11.01 -19.32
N THR A 166 4.23 9.76 -19.19
CA THR A 166 5.61 9.46 -18.78
C THR A 166 6.17 8.19 -19.42
N ASN A 167 7.49 8.06 -19.46
CA ASN A 167 8.15 6.88 -20.03
C ASN A 167 7.92 5.63 -19.14
N PRO A 168 7.18 4.61 -19.63
CA PRO A 168 6.89 3.41 -18.86
C PRO A 168 8.14 2.60 -18.53
N ARG A 169 9.13 2.54 -19.45
CA ARG A 169 10.37 1.78 -19.23
C ARG A 169 11.14 2.32 -18.02
N ARG A 170 11.21 3.65 -17.87
CA ARG A 170 11.91 4.30 -16.75
C ARG A 170 11.25 3.97 -15.40
N LYS A 171 9.92 4.08 -15.30
CA LYS A 171 9.19 3.77 -14.06
C LYS A 171 9.29 2.29 -13.69
N LYS A 172 9.14 1.38 -14.66
CA LYS A 172 9.30 -0.07 -14.46
C LYS A 172 10.69 -0.43 -13.96
N ARG A 173 11.75 0.08 -14.61
CA ARG A 173 13.15 -0.14 -14.16
C ARG A 173 13.37 0.36 -12.73
N LYS A 174 12.81 1.53 -12.38
CA LYS A 174 12.92 2.08 -11.02
C LYS A 174 12.18 1.21 -9.98
N MET A 175 10.97 0.74 -10.26
CA MET A 175 10.24 -0.20 -9.39
C MET A 175 11.02 -1.50 -9.19
N VAL A 176 11.56 -2.10 -10.26
CA VAL A 176 12.38 -3.32 -10.15
C VAL A 176 13.65 -3.09 -9.32
N LYS A 177 14.33 -1.95 -9.51
CA LYS A 177 15.52 -1.57 -8.73
C LYS A 177 15.19 -1.43 -7.25
N LEU A 178 14.07 -0.78 -6.91
CA LEU A 178 13.58 -0.66 -5.54
C LEU A 178 13.26 -2.03 -4.95
N SER A 179 12.51 -2.88 -5.68
CA SER A 179 12.14 -4.22 -5.22
C SER A 179 13.36 -5.10 -4.93
N ARG A 180 14.37 -5.10 -5.82
CA ARG A 180 15.60 -5.90 -5.61
C ARG A 180 16.37 -5.43 -4.38
N LYS A 181 16.47 -4.11 -4.15
CA LYS A 181 17.14 -3.57 -2.95
C LYS A 181 16.37 -3.94 -1.68
N SER A 182 15.06 -3.73 -1.68
CA SER A 182 14.21 -4.10 -0.55
C SER A 182 14.21 -5.60 -0.27
N ALA A 183 14.27 -6.45 -1.30
CA ALA A 183 14.39 -7.89 -1.15
C ALA A 183 15.67 -8.31 -0.44
N LYS A 184 16.82 -7.70 -0.77
CA LYS A 184 18.08 -7.95 -0.06
C LYS A 184 18.00 -7.57 1.43
N ILE A 185 17.42 -6.40 1.73
CA ILE A 185 17.25 -5.93 3.12
C ILE A 185 16.36 -6.90 3.91
N LEU A 186 15.21 -7.27 3.33
CA LEU A 186 14.27 -8.19 3.98
C LEU A 186 14.85 -9.59 4.16
N ALA A 187 15.57 -10.12 3.16
CA ALA A 187 16.19 -11.44 3.24
C ALA A 187 17.28 -11.52 4.30
N LYS A 188 18.04 -10.43 4.51
CA LYS A 188 19.02 -10.34 5.60
C LYS A 188 18.35 -10.39 6.97
N LYS A 189 17.21 -9.70 7.14
CA LYS A 189 16.50 -9.64 8.42
C LYS A 189 15.63 -10.85 8.70
N PHE A 190 15.11 -11.49 7.66
CA PHE A 190 14.20 -12.62 7.73
C PHE A 190 14.72 -13.74 6.83
N PRO A 191 15.64 -14.59 7.33
CA PRO A 191 16.15 -15.74 6.59
C PRO A 191 15.03 -16.67 6.11
N GLY A 192 15.26 -17.34 4.98
CA GLY A 192 14.31 -18.28 4.38
C GLY A 192 13.19 -17.65 3.52
N ILE A 193 13.12 -16.31 3.39
CA ILE A 193 12.24 -15.70 2.37
C ILE A 193 12.81 -16.00 0.99
N THR A 194 12.01 -16.66 0.15
CA THR A 194 12.37 -16.97 -1.25
C THR A 194 11.41 -16.35 -2.26
N GLN A 195 10.29 -15.76 -1.83
CA GLN A 195 9.33 -15.09 -2.70
C GLN A 195 8.84 -13.78 -2.10
N LEU A 196 8.72 -12.74 -2.93
CA LEU A 196 8.29 -11.41 -2.51
C LEU A 196 7.40 -10.74 -3.56
N GLY A 197 6.29 -10.16 -3.12
CA GLY A 197 5.41 -9.31 -3.93
C GLY A 197 5.41 -7.89 -3.39
N PHE A 198 5.81 -6.92 -4.19
CA PHE A 198 5.84 -5.51 -3.83
C PHE A 198 4.68 -4.79 -4.51
N ASP A 199 3.88 -4.08 -3.74
CA ASP A 199 2.80 -3.23 -4.25
C ASP A 199 3.25 -1.78 -4.26
N TYR A 200 3.22 -1.19 -5.46
CA TYR A 200 3.57 0.19 -5.72
C TYR A 200 2.40 1.00 -6.25
N GLY A 201 2.41 2.29 -6.01
CA GLY A 201 1.58 3.27 -6.70
C GLY A 201 2.44 4.31 -7.38
N LEU A 202 1.88 4.92 -8.42
CA LEU A 202 2.37 6.20 -8.95
C LEU A 202 1.37 7.26 -8.53
N ASP A 203 1.82 8.36 -7.94
CA ASP A 203 0.94 9.52 -7.77
C ASP A 203 0.76 10.27 -9.10
N LYS A 204 -0.04 11.35 -9.08
CA LYS A 204 -0.35 12.18 -10.26
C LYS A 204 0.90 12.78 -10.92
N ASP A 205 1.97 13.00 -10.16
CA ASP A 205 3.25 13.51 -10.67
C ASP A 205 4.20 12.36 -11.09
N GLY A 206 3.72 11.12 -11.01
CA GLY A 206 4.47 9.92 -11.33
C GLY A 206 5.54 9.55 -10.32
N LYS A 207 5.55 10.13 -9.12
CA LYS A 207 6.43 9.67 -8.03
C LYS A 207 5.97 8.30 -7.56
N ILE A 208 6.96 7.43 -7.33
CA ILE A 208 6.75 6.03 -6.95
C ILE A 208 6.60 5.95 -5.44
N TRP A 209 5.55 5.26 -5.01
CA TRP A 209 5.28 4.92 -3.62
C TRP A 209 5.18 3.41 -3.44
N MET A 210 5.76 2.85 -2.38
CA MET A 210 5.68 1.45 -2.00
C MET A 210 4.72 1.29 -0.82
N PHE A 211 3.60 0.60 -1.03
CA PHE A 211 2.53 0.50 -0.03
C PHE A 211 2.69 -0.68 0.90
N GLU A 212 3.11 -1.82 0.35
CA GLU A 212 3.28 -3.06 1.09
C GLU A 212 4.22 -4.05 0.39
N VAL A 213 4.71 -4.99 1.19
CA VAL A 213 5.48 -6.14 0.72
C VAL A 213 4.87 -7.42 1.30
N ASN A 214 4.59 -8.37 0.42
CA ASN A 214 4.00 -9.67 0.73
C ASN A 214 5.07 -10.76 0.57
N THR A 215 5.25 -11.62 1.58
CA THR A 215 6.25 -12.71 1.59
C THR A 215 5.68 -14.05 1.15
N ASN A 216 4.39 -14.08 0.83
CA ASN A 216 3.72 -15.20 0.18
C ASN A 216 2.76 -14.63 -0.89
N PRO A 217 3.30 -14.13 -2.01
CA PRO A 217 2.50 -13.47 -3.03
C PRO A 217 1.81 -14.50 -3.93
N HIS A 218 0.48 -14.60 -3.84
CA HIS A 218 -0.35 -15.26 -4.87
C HIS A 218 -0.26 -14.52 -6.21
#